data_AF-A0A941WUJ5-F1
#
_entry.id   AF-A0A941WUJ5-F1
#
_cell.length_a   1.000
_cell.length_b   1.000
_cell.length_c   1.000
_cell.angle_alpha   90.00
_cell.angle_beta   90.00
_cell.angle_gamma   90.00
#
_symmetry.space_group_name_H-M   'P 1'
#
loop_
_entity.id
_entity.type
_entity.pdbx_description
1 polymer ?
#
loop_
_entity_poly.entity_id
_entity_poly.type
_entity_poly.pdbx_seq_one_letter_code
_entity_poly.pdbx_strand_id
1 'polypeptide(L)'
;MPNRYYEVQKQSYEESLQDLDSRIEKAYESEKAILRDNREQIQGFLDELENQRMSVTEEMIQAYREQVAPYLYVTPQTPLTNSDSSGELGTLTSQYLDHAIDLDTYIREMDQRVRMMMLEDM
;
A
#
# COMPACT_ATOMS: atom_id res chain seq x y z
N MET A 1 -11.66 1.63 13.38
CA MET A 1 -11.47 2.49 14.57
C MET A 1 -10.18 2.08 15.27
N PRO A 2 -9.52 2.94 16.07
CA PRO A 2 -8.34 2.53 16.83
C PRO A 2 -8.66 1.32 17.71
N ASN A 3 -7.78 0.31 17.70
CA ASN A 3 -7.93 -0.85 18.57
C ASN A 3 -7.70 -0.41 20.02
N ARG A 4 -8.72 -0.58 20.87
CA ARG A 4 -8.67 -0.13 22.28
C ARG A 4 -7.63 -0.85 23.12
N TYR A 5 -7.22 -2.05 22.72
CA TYR A 5 -6.25 -2.86 23.45
C TYR A 5 -4.83 -2.72 22.91
N TYR A 6 -4.63 -2.01 21.80
CA TYR A 6 -3.33 -1.91 21.13
C TYR A 6 -2.27 -1.31 22.07
N GLU A 7 -2.53 -0.15 22.68
CA GLU A 7 -1.56 0.52 23.56
C GLU A 7 -1.21 -0.30 24.79
N VAL A 8 -2.22 -0.98 25.38
CA VAL A 8 -2.02 -1.83 26.56
C VAL A 8 -1.19 -3.08 26.22
N GLN A 9 -1.46 -3.71 25.08
CA GLN A 9 -0.70 -4.87 24.63
C GLN A 9 0.74 -4.49 24.26
N LYS A 10 0.90 -3.36 23.57
CA LYS A 10 2.21 -2.82 23.19
C LYS A 10 3.07 -2.59 24.43
N GLN A 11 2.54 -1.89 25.43
CA GLN A 11 3.27 -1.64 26.68
C GLN A 11 3.65 -2.96 27.38
N SER A 12 2.74 -3.94 27.45
CA SER A 12 3.01 -5.24 28.07
C SER A 12 4.15 -6.00 27.39
N TYR A 13 4.20 -5.98 26.05
CA TYR A 13 5.29 -6.60 25.29
C TYR A 13 6.62 -5.86 25.46
N GLU A 14 6.61 -4.52 25.43
CA GLU A 14 7.81 -3.70 25.66
C GLU A 14 8.39 -3.94 27.07
N GLU A 15 7.53 -4.01 28.10
CA GLU A 15 7.95 -4.34 29.47
C GLU A 15 8.54 -5.75 29.56
N SER A 16 7.93 -6.72 28.87
CA SER A 16 8.43 -8.11 28.82
C SER A 16 9.79 -8.22 28.12
N LEU A 17 10.01 -7.46 27.04
CA LEU A 17 11.30 -7.40 26.35
C LEU A 17 12.38 -6.78 27.24
N GLN A 18 12.05 -5.72 27.98
CA GLN A 18 12.99 -5.09 28.90
C GLN A 18 13.39 -6.02 30.06
N ASP A 19 12.45 -6.81 30.59
CA ASP A 19 12.76 -7.85 31.59
C ASP A 19 13.66 -8.94 31.01
N LEU A 20 13.34 -9.44 29.81
CA LEU A 20 14.13 -10.47 29.14
C LEU A 20 15.55 -9.99 28.84
N ASP A 21 15.71 -8.76 28.36
CA ASP A 21 17.03 -8.14 28.14
C ASP A 21 17.83 -8.06 29.43
N SER A 22 17.21 -7.62 30.52
CA SER A 22 17.84 -7.57 31.85
C SER A 22 18.26 -8.95 32.37
N ARG A 23 17.50 -10.00 32.03
CA ARG A 23 17.80 -11.39 32.42
C ARG A 23 18.90 -11.98 31.55
N ILE A 24 18.93 -11.70 30.25
CA ILE A 24 19.98 -12.14 29.33
C ILE A 24 21.35 -11.58 29.75
N GLU A 25 21.41 -10.32 30.19
CA GLU A 25 22.64 -9.71 30.69
C GLU A 25 23.21 -10.42 31.92
N LYS A 26 22.34 -10.92 32.81
CA LYS A 26 22.70 -11.52 34.10
C LYS A 26 22.81 -13.06 34.06
N ALA A 27 22.27 -13.70 33.03
CA ALA A 27 22.21 -15.15 32.92
C ALA A 27 23.54 -15.79 32.53
N TYR A 28 23.73 -17.06 32.90
CA TYR A 28 24.84 -17.88 32.42
C TYR A 28 24.67 -18.20 30.93
N GLU A 29 25.78 -18.41 30.20
CA GLU A 29 25.73 -18.69 28.75
C GLU A 29 24.81 -19.86 28.36
N SER A 30 24.70 -20.88 29.21
CA SER A 30 23.81 -22.02 29.01
C SER A 30 22.32 -21.65 29.01
N GLU A 31 21.93 -20.55 29.66
CA GLU A 31 20.54 -20.09 29.78
C GLU A 31 20.23 -18.95 28.80
N LYS A 32 21.25 -18.24 28.32
CA LYS A 32 21.09 -17.11 27.38
C LYS A 32 20.44 -17.51 26.06
N ALA A 33 20.69 -18.72 25.56
CA ALA A 33 20.07 -19.20 24.32
C ALA A 33 18.53 -19.20 24.43
N ILE A 34 18.00 -19.84 25.47
CA ILE A 34 16.54 -19.92 25.71
C ILE A 34 15.93 -18.54 25.95
N LEU A 35 16.64 -17.67 26.67
CA LEU A 35 16.16 -16.30 26.90
C LEU A 35 16.14 -15.45 25.63
N ARG A 36 17.10 -15.63 24.72
CA ARG A 36 17.12 -14.97 23.40
C ARG A 36 15.98 -15.46 22.51
N ASP A 37 15.73 -16.76 22.48
CA ASP A 37 14.61 -17.33 21.71
C ASP A 37 13.27 -16.77 22.19
N ASN A 38 13.06 -16.70 23.51
CA ASN A 38 11.86 -16.09 24.09
C ASN A 38 11.74 -14.60 23.74
N ARG A 39 12.86 -13.86 23.78
CA ARG A 39 12.88 -12.44 23.39
C ARG A 39 12.50 -12.26 21.93
N GLU A 40 13.04 -13.09 21.04
CA GLU A 40 12.71 -13.06 19.61
C GLU A 40 11.22 -13.35 19.37
N GLN A 41 10.64 -14.31 20.11
CA GLN A 41 9.21 -14.58 20.04
C GLN A 41 8.35 -13.38 20.45
N ILE A 42 8.67 -12.73 21.57
CA ILE A 42 7.93 -11.54 22.04
C ILE A 42 8.11 -10.37 21.07
N GLN A 43 9.30 -10.21 20.48
CA GLN A 43 9.55 -9.21 19.44
C GLN A 43 8.65 -9.47 18.23
N GLY A 44 8.51 -10.73 17.80
CA GLY A 44 7.60 -11.09 16.71
C GLY A 44 6.15 -10.70 16.99
N PHE A 45 5.65 -10.91 18.22
CA PHE A 45 4.31 -10.46 18.60
C PHE A 45 4.15 -8.94 18.59
N LEU A 46 5.19 -8.20 19.00
CA LEU A 46 5.18 -6.74 18.95
C LEU A 46 5.14 -6.23 17.50
N ASP A 47 5.90 -6.86 16.60
CA ASP A 47 5.93 -6.50 15.19
C ASP A 47 4.58 -6.79 14.52
N GLU A 48 3.94 -7.91 14.86
CA GLU A 48 2.59 -8.25 14.37
C GLU A 48 1.49 -7.35 14.93
N LEU A 49 1.68 -6.79 16.13
CA LEU A 49 0.68 -5.92 16.78
C LEU A 49 0.40 -4.66 15.95
N GLU A 50 1.35 -4.15 15.18
CA GLU A 50 1.13 -2.98 14.31
C GLU A 50 0.05 -3.25 13.25
N ASN A 51 -0.03 -4.49 12.75
CA ASN A 51 -1.10 -4.90 11.82
C ASN A 51 -2.50 -4.86 12.47
N GLN A 52 -2.55 -4.87 13.80
CA GLN A 52 -3.79 -4.87 14.59
C GLN A 52 -4.10 -3.49 15.19
N ARG A 53 -3.38 -2.44 14.78
CA ARG A 53 -3.56 -1.07 15.27
C ARG A 53 -4.98 -0.54 15.01
N MET A 54 -5.59 -0.98 13.92
CA MET A 54 -6.96 -0.64 13.56
C MET A 54 -7.87 -1.85 13.74
N SER A 55 -8.97 -1.66 14.47
CA SER A 55 -10.07 -2.62 14.51
C SER A 55 -11.06 -2.31 13.38
N VAL A 56 -11.43 -3.34 12.64
CA VAL A 56 -12.51 -3.31 11.65
C VAL A 56 -13.72 -3.99 12.27
N THR A 57 -14.82 -3.27 12.42
CA THR A 57 -16.09 -3.82 12.89
C THR A 57 -17.02 -4.12 11.72
N GLU A 58 -18.04 -4.94 11.94
CA GLU A 58 -19.02 -5.27 10.92
C GLU A 58 -19.78 -4.02 10.44
N GLU A 59 -20.07 -3.09 11.35
CA GLU A 59 -20.69 -1.80 11.01
C GLU A 59 -19.80 -0.94 10.12
N MET A 60 -18.48 -0.98 10.31
CA MET A 60 -17.53 -0.26 9.44
C MET A 60 -17.47 -0.85 8.03
N ILE A 61 -17.52 -2.18 7.92
CA ILE A 61 -17.57 -2.87 6.62
C ILE A 61 -18.89 -2.52 5.91
N GLN A 62 -19.99 -2.51 6.66
CA GLN A 62 -21.29 -2.16 6.11
C GLN A 62 -21.33 -0.69 5.66
N ALA A 63 -20.80 0.23 6.48
CA ALA A 63 -20.68 1.63 6.10
C ALA A 63 -19.83 1.82 4.84
N TYR A 64 -18.71 1.09 4.70
CA TYR A 64 -17.92 1.11 3.48
C TYR A 64 -18.71 0.62 2.26
N ARG A 65 -19.44 -0.48 2.38
CA ARG A 65 -20.26 -1.04 1.29
C ARG A 65 -21.41 -0.12 0.88
N GLU A 66 -22.01 0.60 1.81
CA GLU A 66 -23.14 1.47 1.53
C GLU A 66 -22.72 2.87 1.07
N GLN A 67 -21.65 3.42 1.65
CA GLN A 67 -21.30 4.83 1.47
C GLN A 67 -20.13 5.06 0.52
N VAL A 68 -19.25 4.08 0.35
CA VAL A 68 -18.01 4.23 -0.43
C VAL A 68 -18.04 3.37 -1.68
N ALA A 69 -18.32 2.07 -1.53
CA ALA A 69 -18.27 1.11 -2.62
C ALA A 69 -19.12 1.49 -3.86
N PRO A 70 -20.32 2.11 -3.74
CA PRO A 70 -21.12 2.48 -4.91
C PRO A 70 -20.48 3.56 -5.79
N TYR A 71 -19.53 4.31 -5.25
CA TYR A 71 -18.81 5.38 -5.96
C TYR A 71 -17.44 4.94 -6.46
N LEU A 72 -17.01 3.70 -6.13
CA LEU A 72 -15.78 3.13 -6.64
C LEU A 72 -16.07 2.38 -7.94
N TYR A 73 -15.43 2.83 -9.02
CA TYR A 73 -15.43 2.13 -10.29
C TYR A 73 -13.99 1.76 -10.66
N VAL A 74 -13.83 0.57 -11.22
CA VAL A 74 -12.56 0.20 -11.83
C VAL A 74 -12.40 1.06 -13.07
N THR A 75 -11.34 1.86 -13.11
CA THR A 75 -11.01 2.59 -14.33
C THR A 75 -10.65 1.56 -15.40
N PRO A 76 -11.39 1.48 -16.52
CA PRO A 76 -11.06 0.52 -17.56
C PRO A 76 -9.66 0.81 -18.09
N GLN A 77 -8.92 -0.25 -18.42
CA GLN A 77 -7.67 -0.11 -19.14
C GLN A 77 -8.00 0.35 -20.56
N THR A 78 -7.61 1.57 -20.86
CA THR A 78 -7.72 2.21 -22.18
C THR A 78 -6.36 2.79 -22.51
N PRO A 79 -6.08 3.10 -23.79
CA PRO A 79 -4.82 3.74 -24.14
C PRO A 79 -4.55 5.07 -23.39
N LEU A 80 -5.60 5.72 -22.87
CA LEU A 80 -5.51 6.97 -22.10
C LEU A 80 -5.33 6.75 -20.59
N THR A 81 -5.61 5.55 -20.09
CA THR A 81 -5.59 5.21 -18.65
C THR A 81 -4.56 4.13 -18.32
N ASN A 82 -3.97 3.49 -19.32
CA ASN A 82 -2.85 2.56 -19.19
C ASN A 82 -1.53 3.35 -19.12
N SER A 83 -0.70 3.05 -18.11
CA SER A 83 0.57 3.76 -17.87
C SER A 83 1.56 3.57 -19.00
N ASP A 84 1.58 2.40 -19.64
CA ASP A 84 2.60 2.06 -20.64
C ASP A 84 2.34 2.76 -21.98
N SER A 85 1.07 2.85 -22.39
CA SER A 85 0.64 3.52 -23.63
C SER A 85 0.59 5.06 -23.50
N SER A 86 0.49 5.58 -22.27
CA SER A 86 0.38 7.02 -21.98
C SER A 86 1.64 7.82 -22.34
N GLY A 87 2.81 7.19 -22.42
CA GLY A 87 4.08 7.86 -22.72
C GLY A 87 4.17 8.42 -24.14
N GLU A 88 3.63 7.70 -25.13
CA GLU A 88 3.63 8.14 -26.53
C GLU A 88 2.63 9.28 -26.78
N LEU A 89 1.46 9.20 -26.14
CA LEU A 89 0.45 10.27 -26.18
C LEU A 89 0.93 11.52 -25.42
N GLY A 90 1.66 11.34 -24.33
CA GLY A 90 2.32 12.41 -23.59
C GLY A 90 3.38 13.14 -24.43
N THR A 91 4.13 12.41 -25.25
CA THR A 91 5.11 13.00 -26.18
C THR A 91 4.41 13.86 -27.24
N LEU A 92 3.32 13.36 -27.82
CA LEU A 92 2.53 14.09 -28.82
C LEU A 92 1.89 15.36 -28.22
N THR A 93 1.41 15.26 -26.98
CA THR A 93 0.89 16.41 -26.21
C THR A 93 1.97 17.46 -25.96
N SER A 94 3.18 17.02 -25.61
CA SER A 94 4.32 17.92 -25.38
C SER A 94 4.70 18.67 -26.67
N GLN A 95 4.75 17.99 -27.81
CA GLN A 95 5.04 18.62 -29.11
C GLN A 95 4.03 19.70 -29.50
N TYR A 96 2.74 19.50 -29.17
CA TYR A 96 1.72 20.52 -29.39
C TYR A 96 1.90 21.73 -28.47
N LEU A 97 2.17 21.49 -27.17
CA LEU A 97 2.42 22.56 -26.20
C LEU A 97 3.69 23.35 -26.52
N ASP A 98 4.71 22.69 -27.06
CA ASP A 98 5.95 23.30 -27.54
C ASP A 98 5.80 23.98 -28.92
N HIS A 99 4.59 24.00 -29.49
CA HIS A 99 4.27 24.52 -30.82
C HIS A 99 5.08 23.89 -31.96
N ALA A 100 5.62 22.68 -31.75
CA ALA A 100 6.30 21.91 -32.78
C ALA A 100 5.32 21.30 -33.80
N ILE A 101 4.05 21.12 -33.40
CA ILE A 101 2.92 20.75 -34.26
C ILE A 101 1.74 21.70 -34.00
N ASP A 102 0.86 21.85 -35.00
CA ASP A 102 -0.38 22.61 -34.85
C ASP A 102 -1.52 21.76 -34.25
N LEU A 103 -2.63 22.42 -33.89
CA LEU A 103 -3.78 21.77 -33.27
C LEU A 103 -4.42 20.73 -34.18
N ASP A 104 -4.50 21.00 -35.48
CA ASP A 104 -5.11 20.09 -36.45
C ASP A 104 -4.27 18.80 -36.61
N THR A 105 -2.94 18.94 -36.64
CA THR A 105 -2.03 17.79 -36.66
C THR A 105 -2.11 17.01 -35.36
N TYR A 106 -2.15 17.69 -34.21
CA TYR A 106 -2.31 17.04 -32.91
C TYR A 106 -3.58 16.20 -32.83
N ILE A 107 -4.74 16.77 -33.21
CA ILE A 107 -6.04 16.05 -33.16
C ILE A 107 -6.01 14.81 -34.03
N ARG A 108 -5.48 14.91 -35.26
CA ARG A 108 -5.43 13.78 -36.20
C ARG A 108 -4.51 12.66 -35.70
N GLU A 109 -3.31 13.01 -35.24
CA GLU A 109 -2.34 12.03 -34.76
C GLU A 109 -2.80 11.37 -33.46
N MET A 110 -3.45 12.12 -32.56
CA MET A 110 -4.04 11.58 -31.33
C MET A 110 -5.14 10.56 -31.64
N ASP A 111 -6.10 10.89 -32.52
CA ASP A 111 -7.18 9.96 -32.91
C ASP A 111 -6.60 8.68 -33.55
N GLN A 112 -5.61 8.82 -34.44
CA GLN A 112 -4.98 7.66 -35.08
C GLN A 112 -4.28 6.76 -34.06
N ARG A 113 -3.48 7.32 -33.14
CA ARG A 113 -2.73 6.55 -32.14
C ARG A 113 -3.64 5.87 -31.13
N VAL A 114 -4.66 6.57 -30.64
CA VAL A 114 -5.64 5.98 -29.72
C VAL A 114 -6.36 4.82 -30.39
N ARG A 115 -6.76 4.94 -31.66
CA ARG A 115 -7.38 3.82 -32.40
C ARG A 115 -6.44 2.63 -32.58
N MET A 116 -5.17 2.87 -32.91
CA MET A 116 -4.19 1.79 -33.06
C MET A 116 -3.99 1.05 -31.72
N MET A 117 -3.79 1.78 -30.64
CA MET A 117 -3.62 1.19 -29.30
C MET A 117 -4.87 0.43 -28.84
N MET A 118 -6.09 0.91 -29.15
CA MET A 118 -7.33 0.16 -28.86
C MET A 118 -7.45 -1.15 -29.66
N LEU A 119 -6.83 -1.24 -30.84
CA LEU A 119 -6.82 -2.46 -31.66
C LEU A 119 -5.72 -3.45 -31.26
N GLU A 120 -4.63 -2.97 -30.65
CA GLU A 120 -3.50 -3.78 -30.19
C GLU A 120 -3.75 -4.43 -28.81
N ASP A 121 -4.55 -3.80 -27.94
CA ASP A 121 -4.93 -4.31 -26.61
C ASP A 121 -6.18 -5.24 -26.63
N MET A 122 -6.72 -5.59 -27.80
CA MET A 122 -7.83 -6.55 -28.00
C MET A 122 -7.33 -7.97 -28.34
#